data_AF-A0A7V9V2L5-F1
#
_entry.id   AF-A0A7V9V2L5-F1
#
_cell.length_a   1.000
_cell.length_b   1.000
_cell.length_c   1.000
_cell.angle_alpha   90.00
_cell.angle_beta   90.00
_cell.angle_gamma   90.00
#
_symmetry.space_group_name_H-M   'P 1'
#
loop_
_entity.id
_entity.type
_entity.pdbx_description
1 polymer ?
#
loop_
_entity_poly.entity_id
_entity_poly.type
_entity_poly.pdbx_seq_one_letter_code
_entity_poly.pdbx_strand_id
1 'polypeptide(L)'
;MNWANRLTVSRLVLTILFVIALNSDWRYAHTTALLLFVLAGISDYFDGEIARRYSVVTKFGKLMDPLVDKIMIAAAFISLVPLKAVPAWAAIVVVARDFLITGLRLLASSSGQVLPAEPLGKHKTSWQIITVSFFLVLLASRELRYVGGQTFWWSQAWLTGGTALVWITVALTLYSGLAYAWKHRAVIAPER
;
A
#
# COMPACT_ATOMS: atom_id res chain seq x y z
N MET A 1 2.70 9.63 25.74
CA MET A 1 2.41 9.10 24.39
C MET A 1 3.74 8.66 23.78
N ASN A 2 3.96 7.35 23.62
CA ASN A 2 5.26 6.82 23.17
C ASN A 2 5.57 7.21 21.72
N TRP A 3 6.85 7.30 21.39
CA TRP A 3 7.34 7.64 20.05
C TRP A 3 6.66 6.79 18.98
N ALA A 4 6.63 5.47 19.13
CA ALA A 4 5.93 4.55 18.21
C ALA A 4 4.48 4.96 17.90
N ASN A 5 3.70 5.39 18.89
CA ASN A 5 2.31 5.78 18.66
C ASN A 5 2.18 7.08 17.84
N ARG A 6 3.12 8.02 18.02
CA ARG A 6 3.13 9.25 17.22
C ARG A 6 3.40 8.96 15.74
N LEU A 7 4.17 7.90 15.44
CA LEU A 7 4.53 7.49 14.09
C LEU A 7 3.35 6.83 13.37
N THR A 8 2.65 5.93 14.06
CA THR A 8 1.45 5.31 13.49
C THR A 8 0.37 6.36 13.21
N VAL A 9 0.21 7.32 14.12
CA VAL A 9 -0.75 8.44 13.97
C VAL A 9 -0.31 9.40 12.87
N SER A 10 0.97 9.77 12.77
CA SER A 10 1.46 10.67 11.72
C SER A 10 1.23 10.06 10.34
N ARG A 11 1.48 8.76 10.16
CA ARG A 11 1.22 8.05 8.91
C ARG A 11 -0.26 8.00 8.53
N LEU A 12 -1.13 7.80 9.51
CA LEU A 12 -2.57 7.85 9.29
C LEU A 12 -3.00 9.24 8.81
N VAL A 13 -2.49 10.29 9.45
CA VAL A 13 -2.74 11.68 9.04
C VAL A 13 -2.21 11.93 7.63
N LEU A 14 -0.99 11.51 7.31
CA LEU A 14 -0.41 11.64 5.96
C LEU A 14 -1.25 10.89 4.91
N THR A 15 -1.77 9.71 5.25
CA THR A 15 -2.66 8.94 4.37
C THR A 15 -3.96 9.69 4.09
N ILE A 16 -4.58 10.29 5.11
CA ILE A 16 -5.79 11.09 4.96
C ILE A 16 -5.52 12.31 4.08
N LEU A 17 -4.42 13.04 4.35
CA LEU A 17 -4.01 14.19 3.55
C LEU A 17 -3.74 13.79 2.10
N PHE A 18 -3.12 12.63 1.88
CA PHE A 18 -2.89 12.08 0.55
C PHE A 18 -4.21 11.85 -0.21
N VAL A 19 -5.21 11.22 0.43
CA VAL A 19 -6.51 10.97 -0.21
C VAL A 19 -7.22 12.28 -0.54
N ILE A 20 -7.19 13.25 0.38
CA ILE A 20 -7.79 14.58 0.15
C ILE A 20 -7.08 15.29 -1.00
N ALA A 21 -5.74 15.29 -1.01
CA ALA A 21 -4.97 15.90 -2.07
C ALA A 21 -5.27 15.25 -3.43
N LEU A 22 -5.33 13.92 -3.50
CA LEU A 22 -5.56 13.20 -4.76
C LEU A 22 -6.98 13.39 -5.33
N ASN A 23 -7.98 13.66 -4.48
CA ASN A 23 -9.36 13.93 -4.90
C ASN A 23 -9.69 15.42 -4.99
N SER A 24 -8.71 16.30 -4.79
CA SER A 24 -8.91 17.75 -4.88
C SER A 24 -8.73 18.23 -6.32
N ASP A 25 -9.55 19.18 -6.75
CA ASP A 25 -9.46 19.80 -8.09
C ASP A 25 -8.41 20.93 -8.17
N TRP A 26 -7.54 21.07 -7.17
CA TRP A 26 -6.54 22.13 -7.14
C TRP A 26 -5.38 21.85 -8.12
N ARG A 27 -4.76 22.91 -8.66
CA ARG A 27 -3.72 22.87 -9.71
C ARG A 27 -2.45 22.09 -9.35
N TYR A 28 -2.21 21.78 -8.08
CA TYR A 28 -1.05 21.01 -7.61
C TYR A 28 -1.47 19.83 -6.72
N ALA A 29 -2.73 19.42 -6.81
CA ALA A 29 -3.34 18.34 -6.04
C ALA A 29 -2.58 17.01 -6.21
N HIS A 30 -2.30 16.61 -7.45
CA HIS A 30 -1.68 15.32 -7.75
C HIS A 30 -0.19 15.30 -7.39
N THR A 31 0.50 16.41 -7.63
CA THR A 31 1.90 16.62 -7.23
C THR A 31 2.03 16.58 -5.71
N THR A 32 1.10 17.21 -4.99
CA THR A 32 1.05 17.17 -3.53
C THR A 32 0.76 15.76 -3.03
N ALA A 33 -0.17 15.03 -3.67
CA ALA A 33 -0.45 13.64 -3.34
C ALA A 33 0.80 12.74 -3.53
N LEU A 34 1.53 12.91 -4.63
CA LEU A 34 2.80 12.21 -4.86
C LEU A 34 3.81 12.49 -3.74
N LEU A 35 4.01 13.76 -3.39
CA LEU A 35 4.92 14.16 -2.31
C LEU A 35 4.49 13.57 -0.97
N LEU A 36 3.20 13.63 -0.63
CA LEU A 36 2.67 13.06 0.61
C LEU A 36 2.86 11.54 0.68
N PHE A 37 2.64 10.84 -0.45
CA PHE A 37 2.85 9.40 -0.52
C PHE A 37 4.33 9.01 -0.32
N VAL A 38 5.24 9.73 -0.96
CA VAL A 38 6.69 9.52 -0.81
C VAL A 38 7.13 9.86 0.61
N LEU A 39 6.69 10.97 1.16
CA LEU A 39 7.00 11.37 2.54
C LEU A 39 6.49 10.33 3.54
N ALA A 40 5.27 9.81 3.37
CA ALA A 40 4.73 8.77 4.23
C ALA A 40 5.56 7.46 4.18
N GLY A 41 6.05 7.08 3.00
CA GLY A 41 6.95 5.93 2.84
C GLY A 41 8.34 6.15 3.45
N ILE A 42 8.90 7.36 3.31
CA ILE A 42 10.19 7.72 3.92
C ILE A 42 10.07 7.75 5.44
N SER A 43 8.98 8.32 5.97
CA SER A 43 8.69 8.31 7.40
C SER A 43 8.72 6.89 7.95
N ASP A 44 8.05 5.91 7.31
CA ASP A 44 8.10 4.50 7.75
C ASP A 44 9.52 3.94 7.86
N TYR A 45 10.40 4.25 6.89
CA TYR A 45 11.77 3.76 6.90
C TYR A 45 12.60 4.34 8.05
N PHE A 46 12.59 5.67 8.21
CA PHE A 46 13.33 6.34 9.28
C PHE A 46 12.79 5.99 10.67
N ASP A 47 11.47 5.91 10.79
CA ASP A 47 10.77 5.63 12.04
C ASP A 47 10.97 4.17 12.48
N GLY A 48 11.03 3.23 11.54
CA GLY A 48 11.34 1.82 11.80
C GLY A 48 12.78 1.58 12.25
N GLU A 49 13.72 2.46 11.88
CA GLU A 49 15.11 2.42 12.36
C GLU A 49 15.21 3.01 13.78
N ILE A 50 14.52 4.13 14.03
CA ILE A 50 14.47 4.76 15.36
C ILE A 50 13.75 3.84 16.37
N ALA A 51 12.60 3.26 16.01
CA ALA A 51 11.86 2.36 16.88
C ALA A 51 12.66 1.10 17.26
N ARG A 52 13.49 0.58 16.34
CA ARG A 52 14.41 -0.55 16.61
C ARG A 52 15.51 -0.19 17.60
N ARG A 53 15.99 1.06 17.59
CA ARG A 53 17.05 1.54 18.48
C ARG A 53 16.57 1.84 19.91
N TYR A 54 15.32 2.27 20.07
CA TYR A 54 14.80 2.68 21.39
C TYR A 54 14.01 1.60 22.13
N SER A 55 13.72 0.44 21.52
CA SER A 55 13.02 -0.71 22.16
C SER A 55 11.68 -0.40 22.87
N VAL A 56 11.11 0.79 22.69
CA VAL A 56 9.84 1.19 23.31
C VAL A 56 8.67 0.80 22.41
N VAL A 57 8.38 -0.50 22.34
CA VAL A 57 7.25 -1.03 21.57
C VAL A 57 6.03 -1.15 22.48
N THR A 58 4.97 -0.40 22.17
CA THR A 58 3.68 -0.56 22.87
C THR A 58 2.85 -1.68 22.23
N LYS A 59 2.00 -2.34 23.02
CA LYS A 59 1.04 -3.34 22.49
C LYS A 59 0.13 -2.74 21.41
N PHE A 60 -0.26 -1.47 21.58
CA PHE A 60 -1.07 -0.73 20.62
C PHE A 60 -0.32 -0.47 19.30
N GLY A 61 0.89 0.10 19.37
CA GLY A 61 1.71 0.36 18.17
C GLY A 61 2.03 -0.90 17.38
N LYS A 62 2.32 -2.01 18.08
CA LYS A 62 2.58 -3.31 17.44
C LYS A 62 1.39 -3.84 16.61
N LEU A 63 0.17 -3.55 17.05
CA LEU A 63 -1.06 -3.91 16.34
C LEU A 63 -1.38 -2.93 15.21
N MET A 64 -1.20 -1.64 15.47
CA MET A 64 -1.59 -0.57 14.56
C MET A 64 -0.62 -0.36 13.41
N ASP A 65 0.68 -0.58 13.58
CA ASP A 65 1.68 -0.39 12.53
C ASP A 65 1.40 -1.23 11.28
N PRO A 66 1.16 -2.56 11.37
CA PRO A 66 0.79 -3.37 10.21
C PRO A 66 -0.56 -2.98 9.60
N LEU A 67 -1.48 -2.44 10.41
CA LEU A 67 -2.81 -2.04 9.96
C LEU A 67 -2.73 -0.75 9.13
N VAL A 68 -2.06 0.28 9.66
CA VAL A 68 -1.91 1.58 8.98
C VAL A 68 -1.07 1.45 7.71
N ASP A 69 -0.05 0.58 7.69
CA ASP A 69 0.68 0.24 6.47
C ASP A 69 -0.26 -0.24 5.34
N LYS A 70 -1.20 -1.13 5.67
CA LYS A 70 -2.19 -1.63 4.69
C LYS A 70 -3.27 -0.63 4.34
N ILE A 71 -3.67 0.24 5.27
CA ILE A 71 -4.60 1.33 5.00
C ILE A 71 -4.00 2.30 3.96
N MET A 72 -2.71 2.63 4.05
CA MET A 72 -2.08 3.55 3.09
C MET A 72 -2.13 3.02 1.65
N ILE A 73 -1.72 1.77 1.44
CA ILE A 73 -1.77 1.13 0.12
C ILE A 73 -3.22 0.98 -0.36
N ALA A 74 -4.14 0.58 0.53
CA ALA A 74 -5.54 0.45 0.16
C ALA A 74 -6.17 1.79 -0.25
N ALA A 75 -5.91 2.85 0.52
CA ALA A 75 -6.36 4.20 0.22
C ALA A 75 -5.83 4.69 -1.14
N ALA A 76 -4.56 4.39 -1.46
CA ALA A 76 -3.98 4.70 -2.76
C ALA A 76 -4.66 3.95 -3.90
N PHE A 77 -4.83 2.63 -3.79
CA PHE A 77 -5.50 1.84 -4.82
C PHE A 77 -6.95 2.28 -5.04
N ILE A 78 -7.69 2.54 -3.96
CA ILE A 78 -9.08 2.99 -4.03
C ILE A 78 -9.18 4.37 -4.67
N SER A 79 -8.29 5.30 -4.31
CA SER A 79 -8.29 6.66 -4.88
C SER A 79 -7.87 6.71 -6.35
N LEU A 80 -7.18 5.67 -6.85
CA LEU A 80 -6.82 5.52 -8.27
C LEU A 80 -7.97 4.96 -9.13
N VAL A 81 -9.01 4.38 -8.52
CA VAL A 81 -10.20 3.87 -9.23
C VAL A 81 -11.00 4.95 -9.96
N PRO A 82 -11.44 6.05 -9.30
CA PRO A 82 -12.20 7.11 -9.98
C PRO A 82 -11.38 7.79 -11.10
N LEU A 83 -10.06 7.78 -10.97
CA LEU A 83 -9.12 8.32 -11.96
C LEU A 83 -8.94 7.40 -13.18
N LYS A 84 -9.60 6.24 -13.24
CA LYS A 84 -9.46 5.21 -14.30
C LYS A 84 -8.02 4.69 -14.46
N ALA A 85 -7.19 4.83 -13.43
CA ALA A 85 -5.83 4.31 -13.40
C ALA A 85 -5.84 2.81 -13.08
N VAL A 86 -6.66 2.41 -12.10
CA VAL A 86 -6.79 1.01 -11.67
C VAL A 86 -8.25 0.60 -11.77
N PRO A 87 -8.57 -0.56 -12.40
CA PRO A 87 -9.94 -1.05 -12.41
C PRO A 87 -10.38 -1.47 -11.00
N ALA A 88 -11.64 -1.19 -10.67
CA ALA A 88 -12.19 -1.41 -9.33
C ALA A 88 -11.99 -2.85 -8.82
N TRP A 89 -12.15 -3.85 -9.70
CA TRP A 89 -11.96 -5.25 -9.35
C TRP A 89 -10.52 -5.56 -8.90
N ALA A 90 -9.51 -4.93 -9.51
CA ALA A 90 -8.11 -5.13 -9.15
C ALA A 90 -7.80 -4.50 -7.79
N ALA A 91 -8.32 -3.30 -7.54
CA ALA A 91 -8.21 -2.66 -6.23
C ALA A 91 -8.86 -3.51 -5.14
N ILE A 92 -10.07 -4.04 -5.37
CA ILE A 92 -10.77 -4.92 -4.42
C ILE A 92 -9.94 -6.18 -4.14
N VAL A 93 -9.43 -6.86 -5.17
CA VAL A 93 -8.60 -8.07 -5.00
C VAL A 93 -7.36 -7.78 -4.16
N VAL A 94 -6.66 -6.68 -4.46
CA VAL A 94 -5.44 -6.27 -3.74
C VAL A 94 -5.75 -5.97 -2.28
N VAL A 95 -6.76 -5.16 -2.02
CA VAL A 95 -7.16 -4.76 -0.65
C VAL A 95 -7.66 -5.96 0.14
N ALA A 96 -8.63 -6.71 -0.39
CA ALA A 96 -9.21 -7.86 0.30
C ALA A 96 -8.14 -8.88 0.70
N ARG A 97 -7.26 -9.24 -0.24
CA ARG A 97 -6.18 -10.21 0.02
C ARG A 97 -5.23 -9.70 1.11
N ASP A 98 -4.81 -8.44 1.05
CA ASP A 98 -3.84 -7.89 2.01
C ASP A 98 -4.42 -7.72 3.41
N PHE A 99 -5.69 -7.33 3.54
CA PHE A 99 -6.38 -7.29 4.83
C PHE A 99 -6.63 -8.70 5.39
N LEU A 100 -7.00 -9.68 4.56
CA LEU A 100 -7.21 -11.06 4.99
C LEU A 100 -5.93 -11.65 5.60
N ILE A 101 -4.79 -11.50 4.92
CA ILE A 101 -3.52 -12.10 5.38
C ILE A 101 -2.96 -11.36 6.59
N THR A 102 -3.09 -10.04 6.64
CA THR A 102 -2.73 -9.28 7.84
C THR A 102 -3.63 -9.66 9.02
N GLY A 103 -4.94 -9.79 8.81
CA GLY A 103 -5.89 -10.21 9.84
C GLY A 103 -5.60 -11.62 10.37
N LEU A 104 -5.37 -12.59 9.50
CA LEU A 104 -4.98 -13.95 9.89
C LEU A 104 -3.70 -13.96 10.73
N ARG A 105 -2.71 -13.15 10.36
CA ARG A 105 -1.46 -13.04 11.12
C ARG A 105 -1.66 -12.41 12.49
N LEU A 106 -2.50 -11.39 12.60
CA LEU A 106 -2.84 -10.75 13.86
C LEU A 106 -3.57 -11.72 14.80
N LEU A 107 -4.54 -12.47 14.27
CA LEU A 107 -5.27 -13.50 15.01
C LEU A 107 -4.32 -14.60 15.50
N ALA A 108 -3.47 -15.14 14.63
CA ALA A 108 -2.49 -16.15 15.02
C ALA A 108 -1.52 -15.65 16.09
N SER A 109 -1.01 -14.43 15.94
CA SER A 109 -0.13 -13.81 16.93
C SER A 109 -0.82 -13.59 18.27
N SER A 110 -2.14 -13.38 18.30
CA SER A 110 -2.91 -13.27 19.54
C SER A 110 -3.13 -14.62 20.22
N SER A 111 -3.19 -15.71 19.45
CA SER A 111 -3.32 -17.09 19.93
C SER A 111 -1.99 -17.77 20.26
N GLY A 112 -0.88 -17.02 20.31
CA GLY A 112 0.46 -17.54 20.63
C GLY A 112 1.16 -18.29 19.49
N GLN A 113 0.55 -18.41 18.31
CA GLN A 113 1.17 -19.00 17.13
C GLN A 113 1.79 -17.90 16.25
N VAL A 114 3.11 -17.87 16.17
CA VAL A 114 3.81 -16.91 15.30
C VAL A 114 3.84 -17.48 13.89
N LEU A 115 2.93 -17.04 13.02
CA LEU A 115 3.04 -17.34 11.59
C LEU A 115 4.21 -16.52 11.01
N PRO A 116 5.31 -17.17 10.57
CA PRO A 116 6.49 -16.46 10.10
C PRO A 116 6.17 -15.64 8.84
N ALA A 117 6.78 -14.46 8.75
CA ALA A 117 6.65 -13.61 7.58
C ALA A 117 7.36 -14.25 6.38
N GLU A 118 6.63 -14.57 5.32
CA GLU A 118 7.24 -15.09 4.11
C GLU A 118 8.00 -14.01 3.33
N PRO A 119 9.20 -14.31 2.81
CA PRO A 119 9.97 -13.39 1.97
C PRO A 119 9.24 -13.03 0.67
N LEU A 120 8.35 -13.90 0.18
CA LEU A 120 7.44 -13.63 -0.95
C LEU A 120 6.54 -12.40 -0.71
N GLY A 121 6.24 -12.10 0.55
CA GLY A 121 5.47 -10.91 0.93
C GLY A 121 6.24 -9.60 0.81
N LYS A 122 7.57 -9.60 0.70
CA LYS A 122 8.36 -8.37 0.48
C LYS A 122 8.24 -7.91 -0.97
N HIS A 123 8.31 -8.83 -1.93
CA HIS A 123 8.32 -8.48 -3.35
C HIS A 123 6.98 -7.89 -3.77
N LYS A 124 5.85 -8.43 -3.31
CA LYS A 124 4.52 -7.89 -3.66
C LYS A 124 4.35 -6.42 -3.24
N THR A 125 4.85 -6.03 -2.06
CA THR A 125 4.60 -4.70 -1.50
C THR A 125 5.43 -3.67 -2.26
N SER A 126 6.67 -4.02 -2.63
CA SER A 126 7.47 -3.22 -3.56
C SER A 126 6.73 -2.97 -4.87
N TRP A 127 6.12 -4.01 -5.46
CA TRP A 127 5.34 -3.86 -6.70
C TRP A 127 4.10 -3.00 -6.53
N GLN A 128 3.37 -3.11 -5.41
CA GLN A 128 2.23 -2.24 -5.11
C GLN A 128 2.65 -0.76 -5.00
N ILE A 129 3.75 -0.49 -4.29
CA ILE A 129 4.31 0.86 -4.15
C ILE A 129 4.75 1.40 -5.51
N ILE A 130 5.43 0.59 -6.33
CA ILE A 130 5.86 0.96 -7.68
C ILE A 130 4.65 1.32 -8.55
N THR A 131 3.61 0.49 -8.55
CA THR A 131 2.39 0.73 -9.33
C THR A 131 1.70 2.02 -8.92
N VAL A 132 1.52 2.25 -7.61
CA VAL A 132 0.94 3.51 -7.11
C VAL A 132 1.81 4.70 -7.50
N SER A 133 3.11 4.62 -7.27
CA SER A 133 4.06 5.70 -7.58
C SER A 133 4.07 6.03 -9.07
N PHE A 134 4.01 5.01 -9.93
CA PHE A 134 3.95 5.17 -11.38
C PHE A 134 2.72 6.00 -11.80
N PHE A 135 1.52 5.65 -11.30
CA PHE A 135 0.31 6.41 -11.61
C PHE A 135 0.36 7.83 -11.06
N LEU A 136 0.85 8.02 -9.84
CA LEU A 136 0.98 9.35 -9.24
C LEU A 136 1.94 10.25 -10.02
N VAL A 137 3.07 9.71 -10.51
CA VAL A 137 4.01 10.45 -11.37
C VAL A 137 3.37 10.79 -12.72
N LEU A 138 2.62 9.88 -13.34
CA LEU A 138 1.88 10.18 -14.57
C LEU A 138 0.83 11.27 -14.38
N LEU A 139 0.13 11.28 -13.24
CA LEU A 139 -0.84 12.31 -12.90
C LEU A 139 -0.16 13.67 -12.65
N ALA A 140 0.91 13.70 -11.86
CA ALA A 140 1.68 14.91 -11.56
C ALA A 140 2.33 15.51 -12.83
N SER A 141 2.87 14.67 -13.73
CA SER A 141 3.46 15.14 -14.99
C SER A 141 2.45 15.78 -15.94
N ARG A 142 1.20 15.29 -15.96
CA ARG A 142 0.08 15.90 -16.69
C ARG A 142 -0.36 17.22 -16.04
N GLU A 143 -0.43 17.25 -14.72
CA GLU A 143 -0.82 18.43 -13.94
C GLU A 143 0.16 19.60 -14.10
N LEU A 144 1.48 19.34 -14.01
CA LEU A 144 2.53 20.35 -14.15
C LEU A 144 2.69 20.89 -15.58
N ARG A 145 1.83 20.49 -16.53
CA ARG A 145 1.90 20.83 -17.96
C ARG A 145 3.25 20.48 -18.63
N TYR A 146 4.08 19.65 -18.00
CA TYR A 146 5.29 19.11 -18.63
C TYR A 146 4.95 18.27 -19.86
N VAL A 147 3.79 17.61 -19.82
CA VAL A 147 3.23 16.87 -20.93
C VAL A 147 2.06 17.70 -21.48
N GLY A 148 2.32 18.46 -22.55
CA GLY A 148 1.25 19.10 -23.33
C GLY A 148 0.21 18.05 -23.76
N GLY A 149 -1.07 18.41 -23.69
CA GLY A 149 -2.18 17.50 -23.95
C GLY A 149 -1.97 16.68 -25.22
N GLN A 150 -2.01 15.36 -25.08
CA GLN A 150 -1.81 14.34 -26.13
C GLN A 150 -0.38 14.04 -26.57
N THR A 151 0.58 14.01 -25.65
CA THR A 151 1.84 13.32 -25.95
C THR A 151 1.58 11.82 -26.05
N PHE A 152 1.77 11.22 -27.23
CA PHE A 152 1.58 9.80 -27.52
C PHE A 152 2.23 8.86 -26.47
N TRP A 153 3.39 9.26 -25.95
CA TRP A 153 4.12 8.56 -24.90
C TRP A 153 3.34 8.46 -23.58
N TRP A 154 2.62 9.50 -23.17
CA TRP A 154 1.84 9.50 -21.92
C TRP A 154 0.63 8.57 -22.05
N SER A 155 -0.07 8.59 -23.18
CA SER A 155 -1.19 7.67 -23.42
C SER A 155 -0.75 6.21 -23.49
N GLN A 156 0.40 5.93 -24.10
CA GLN A 156 0.98 4.58 -24.13
C GLN A 156 1.41 4.12 -22.73
N ALA A 157 2.06 5.00 -21.96
CA ALA A 157 2.44 4.69 -20.59
C ALA A 157 1.21 4.44 -19.69
N TRP A 158 0.14 5.22 -19.85
CA TRP A 158 -1.10 5.05 -19.09
C TRP A 158 -1.83 3.76 -19.45
N LEU A 159 -2.08 3.52 -20.73
CA LEU A 159 -2.89 2.39 -21.20
C LEU A 159 -2.11 1.08 -21.20
N THR A 160 -0.90 1.07 -21.75
CA THR A 160 -0.11 -0.17 -21.91
C THR A 160 0.72 -0.43 -20.66
N GLY A 161 1.47 0.59 -20.20
CA GLY A 161 2.32 0.48 -19.02
C GLY A 161 1.51 0.29 -17.73
N GLY A 162 0.52 1.15 -17.49
CA GLY A 162 -0.35 1.09 -16.32
C GLY A 162 -1.11 -0.23 -16.23
N THR A 163 -1.71 -0.68 -17.32
CA THR A 163 -2.43 -1.96 -17.35
C THR A 163 -1.49 -3.14 -17.08
N ALA A 164 -0.30 -3.16 -17.70
CA ALA A 164 0.69 -4.22 -17.45
C ALA A 164 1.13 -4.25 -15.98
N LEU A 165 1.43 -3.09 -15.38
CA LEU A 165 1.80 -2.97 -13.97
C LEU A 165 0.68 -3.44 -13.02
N VAL A 166 -0.58 -3.10 -13.32
CA VAL A 166 -1.73 -3.57 -12.55
C VAL A 166 -1.84 -5.09 -12.64
N TRP A 167 -1.75 -5.68 -13.83
CA TRP A 167 -1.80 -7.13 -14.01
C TRP A 167 -0.66 -7.85 -13.27
N ILE A 168 0.58 -7.35 -13.38
CA ILE A 168 1.72 -7.89 -12.64
C ILE A 168 1.47 -7.81 -11.13
N THR A 169 0.98 -6.67 -10.64
CA THR A 169 0.69 -6.47 -9.22
C THR A 169 -0.39 -7.42 -8.72
N VAL A 170 -1.49 -7.57 -9.47
CA VAL A 170 -2.58 -8.49 -9.13
C VAL A 170 -2.08 -9.93 -9.16
N ALA A 171 -1.34 -10.34 -10.20
CA ALA A 171 -0.80 -11.69 -10.33
C ALA A 171 0.13 -12.04 -9.16
N LEU A 172 1.04 -11.14 -8.78
CA LEU A 172 1.91 -11.32 -7.63
C LEU A 172 1.14 -11.34 -6.30
N THR A 173 0.11 -10.52 -6.19
CA THR A 173 -0.74 -10.46 -4.99
C THR A 173 -1.52 -11.76 -4.81
N LEU A 174 -2.11 -12.28 -5.89
CA LEU A 174 -2.81 -13.56 -5.90
C LEU A 174 -1.83 -14.71 -5.66
N TYR A 175 -0.70 -14.76 -6.37
CA TYR A 175 0.33 -15.80 -6.19
C TYR A 175 0.81 -15.85 -4.74
N SER A 176 1.17 -14.69 -4.17
CA SER A 176 1.57 -14.63 -2.77
C SER A 176 0.41 -15.03 -1.84
N GLY A 177 -0.84 -14.72 -2.19
CA GLY A 177 -2.02 -15.07 -1.40
C GLY A 177 -2.27 -16.57 -1.35
N LEU A 178 -2.23 -17.19 -2.51
CA LEU A 178 -2.38 -18.64 -2.69
C LEU A 178 -1.22 -19.40 -2.05
N ALA A 179 0.03 -18.95 -2.25
CA ALA A 179 1.20 -19.56 -1.60
C ALA A 179 1.07 -19.55 -0.07
N TYR A 180 0.61 -18.42 0.49
CA TYR A 180 0.39 -18.31 1.93
C TYR A 180 -0.73 -19.24 2.43
N ALA A 181 -1.86 -19.27 1.73
CA ALA A 181 -3.00 -20.12 2.05
C ALA A 181 -2.65 -21.62 1.93
N TRP A 182 -1.91 -22.01 0.89
CA TRP A 182 -1.47 -23.39 0.68
C TRP A 182 -0.56 -23.87 1.81
N LYS A 183 0.39 -23.02 2.21
CA LYS A 183 1.37 -23.38 3.25
C LYS A 183 0.76 -23.45 4.64
N HIS A 184 -0.24 -22.62 4.94
CA HIS A 184 -0.91 -22.58 6.23
C HIS A 184 -2.26 -23.32 6.24
N ARG A 185 -2.51 -24.18 5.24
CA ARG A 185 -3.74 -24.98 5.14
C ARG A 185 -4.02 -25.81 6.40
N ALA A 186 -2.96 -26.28 7.07
CA ALA A 186 -3.05 -27.05 8.31
C ALA A 186 -3.48 -26.23 9.55
N VAL A 187 -3.35 -24.89 9.49
CA VAL A 187 -3.80 -23.99 10.58
C VAL A 187 -5.22 -23.49 10.32
N ILE A 188 -5.63 -23.39 9.05
CA ILE A 188 -6.94 -22.86 8.62
C ILE A 188 -8.03 -23.94 8.66
N ALA A 189 -7.66 -25.20 8.41
CA ALA A 189 -8.52 -26.37 8.63
C ALA A 189 -7.86 -27.27 9.67
N PRO A 190 -8.15 -27.10 10.97
CA PRO A 190 -7.82 -28.15 11.93
C PRO A 190 -8.67 -29.35 11.52
N GLU A 191 -8.02 -30.45 11.12
CA GLU A 191 -8.70 -31.73 10.99
C GLU A 191 -9.38 -32.01 12.34
N ARG A 192 -10.70 -32.17 12.28
CA ARG A 192 -11.52 -32.60 13.42
C ARG A 192 -11.41 -34.10 13.58
#